data_AF-A0A0F9LJV9-F1
#
_entry.id   AF-A0A0F9LJV9-F1
#
_cell.length_a   1.000
_cell.length_b   1.000
_cell.length_c   1.000
_cell.angle_alpha   90.00
_cell.angle_beta   90.00
_cell.angle_gamma   90.00
#
_symmetry.space_group_name_H-M   'P 1'
#
loop_
_entity.id
_entity.type
_entity.pdbx_description
1 polymer ?
#
loop_
_entity_poly.entity_id
_entity_poly.type
_entity_poly.pdbx_seq_one_letter_code
_entity_poly.pdbx_strand_id
1 'polypeptide(L)' 'MTNGAVEDTLREIAEQLATAKQTLPDAEALVEVLEEAGEDAAEVRALITETKVRIVGWEKTLQRRGVTVPSPKPEEEE' A
#
# COMPACT_ATOMS: atom_id res chain seq x y z
N MET A 1 -7.54 30.47 4.04
CA MET A 1 -6.45 29.66 3.44
C MET A 1 -6.47 28.25 4.02
N THR A 2 -7.50 27.43 3.75
CA THR A 2 -7.68 26.21 4.57
C THR A 2 -8.10 24.95 3.82
N ASN A 3 -8.75 25.02 2.64
CA ASN A 3 -9.15 23.80 1.91
C ASN A 3 -8.08 23.26 0.96
N GLY A 4 -7.35 24.13 0.24
CA GLY A 4 -6.34 23.69 -0.73
C GLY A 4 -5.20 22.86 -0.12
N ALA A 5 -4.66 23.29 1.01
CA ALA A 5 -3.58 22.55 1.69
C ALA A 5 -4.01 21.15 2.16
N VAL A 6 -5.26 21.00 2.59
CA VAL A 6 -5.80 19.69 3.01
C VAL A 6 -6.00 18.78 1.80
N GLU A 7 -6.51 19.31 0.69
CA GLU A 7 -6.67 18.56 -0.56
C GLU A 7 -5.33 18.09 -1.13
N ASP A 8 -4.31 18.95 -1.10
CA ASP A 8 -2.95 18.60 -1.53
C ASP A 8 -2.37 17.47 -0.68
N THR A 9 -2.49 17.56 0.66
CA THR A 9 -2.05 16.49 1.56
C THR A 9 -2.81 15.18 1.32
N LEU A 10 -4.12 15.23 1.09
CA LEU A 10 -4.89 14.00 0.80
C LEU A 10 -4.46 13.34 -0.51
N ARG A 11 -4.08 14.15 -1.52
CA ARG A 11 -3.54 13.65 -2.78
C ARG A 11 -2.17 13.02 -2.59
N GLU A 12 -1.28 13.65 -1.84
CA GLU A 12 0.03 13.10 -1.50
C GLU A 12 -0.09 11.77 -0.75
N ILE A 13 -1.02 11.66 0.21
CA ILE A 13 -1.31 10.40 0.90
C ILE A 13 -1.79 9.34 -0.10
N ALA A 14 -2.65 9.70 -1.06
CA ALA A 14 -3.14 8.77 -2.06
C ALA A 14 -2.01 8.23 -2.94
N GLU A 15 -1.06 9.07 -3.33
CA GLU A 15 0.13 8.67 -4.09
C GLU A 15 1.03 7.72 -3.29
N GLN A 16 1.33 8.06 -2.03
CA GLN A 16 2.14 7.21 -1.16
C GLN A 16 1.46 5.85 -0.88
N LEU A 17 0.14 5.83 -0.73
CA LEU A 17 -0.62 4.58 -0.57
C LEU A 17 -0.57 3.72 -1.83
N ALA A 18 -0.61 4.33 -3.02
CA ALA A 18 -0.46 3.59 -4.27
C ALA A 18 0.93 2.94 -4.36
N THR A 19 1.99 3.67 -4.02
CA THR A 19 3.36 3.12 -3.97
C THR A 19 3.49 2.00 -2.94
N ALA A 20 2.99 2.20 -1.72
CA ALA A 20 3.03 1.16 -0.69
C ALA A 20 2.27 -0.11 -1.11
N LYS A 21 1.16 0.05 -1.83
CA LYS A 21 0.38 -1.07 -2.36
C LYS A 21 1.12 -1.82 -3.48
N GLN A 22 1.89 -1.11 -4.30
CA GLN A 22 2.69 -1.70 -5.36
C GLN A 22 3.86 -2.52 -4.83
N THR A 23 4.43 -2.17 -3.67
CA THR A 23 5.60 -2.86 -3.10
C THR A 23 5.23 -4.02 -2.18
N LEU A 24 3.96 -4.17 -1.79
CA LEU A 24 3.50 -5.27 -0.95
C LEU A 24 3.75 -6.66 -1.55
N PRO A 25 3.49 -6.91 -2.86
CA PRO A 25 3.82 -8.19 -3.49
C PRO A 25 5.30 -8.57 -3.38
N ASP A 26 6.20 -7.59 -3.52
CA ASP A 26 7.65 -7.84 -3.39
C ASP A 26 8.02 -8.25 -1.95
N ALA A 27 7.39 -7.62 -0.96
CA ALA A 27 7.57 -8.00 0.44
C ALA A 27 7.01 -9.41 0.74
N GLU A 28 5.89 -9.78 0.12
CA GLU A 28 5.33 -11.13 0.21
C GLU A 28 6.28 -12.16 -0.40
N ALA A 29 6.81 -11.90 -1.58
CA ALA A 29 7.79 -12.77 -2.25
C ALA A 29 9.07 -12.93 -1.41
N LEU A 30 9.56 -11.86 -0.78
CA LEU A 30 10.73 -11.94 0.10
C LEU A 30 10.46 -12.86 1.31
N VAL A 31 9.29 -12.74 1.94
CA VAL A 31 8.90 -13.61 3.07
C VAL A 31 8.82 -15.07 2.64
N GLU A 32 8.28 -15.35 1.45
CA GLU A 32 8.24 -16.70 0.90
C GLU A 32 9.66 -17.29 0.73
N VAL A 33 10.58 -16.53 0.15
CA VAL A 33 11.98 -16.97 0.00
C VAL A 33 12.66 -17.23 1.35
N LEU A 34 12.38 -16.41 2.36
CA LEU A 34 12.91 -16.61 3.72
C LEU A 34 12.38 -17.90 4.35
N GLU A 35 11.08 -18.16 4.24
CA GLU A 35 10.48 -19.39 4.76
C GLU A 35 11.01 -20.64 4.01
N GLU A 36 11.21 -20.55 2.70
CA GLU A 36 11.85 -21.62 1.91
C GLU A 36 13.29 -21.89 2.35
N ALA A 37 14.01 -20.86 2.80
CA ALA A 37 15.35 -20.99 3.38
C ALA A 37 15.34 -21.55 4.82
N GLY A 38 14.16 -21.77 5.41
CA GLY A 38 13.99 -22.27 6.78
C GLY A 38 14.07 -21.19 7.86
N GLU A 39 14.01 -19.91 7.48
CA GLU A 39 13.97 -18.79 8.43
C GLU A 39 12.55 -18.61 8.99
N ASP A 40 12.45 -18.17 10.25
CA ASP A 40 11.17 -17.79 10.85
C ASP A 40 10.79 -16.37 10.43
N ALA A 41 9.81 -16.27 9.53
CA ALA A 41 9.27 -15.01 9.03
C ALA A 41 7.83 -14.75 9.49
N ALA A 42 7.33 -15.46 10.51
CA ALA A 42 5.92 -15.39 10.92
C ALA A 42 5.49 -13.98 11.36
N GLU A 43 6.35 -13.27 12.09
CA GLU A 43 6.09 -11.87 12.51
C GLU A 43 6.03 -10.93 11.31
N VAL A 44 6.96 -11.07 10.35
CA VAL A 44 6.99 -10.25 9.14
C VAL A 44 5.75 -10.49 8.30
N ARG A 45 5.33 -11.76 8.13
CA ARG A 45 4.08 -12.13 7.47
C ARG A 45 2.85 -11.49 8.12
N ALA A 46 2.80 -11.46 9.46
CA ALA A 46 1.73 -10.81 10.20
C ALA A 46 1.71 -9.29 9.95
N LEU A 47 2.87 -8.63 9.96
CA LEU A 47 3.01 -7.20 9.68
C LEU A 47 2.59 -6.84 8.25
N ILE A 48 2.96 -7.65 7.26
CA ILE A 48 2.51 -7.48 5.86
C ILE A 48 0.99 -7.58 5.78
N THR A 49 0.42 -8.61 6.41
CA THR A 49 -1.04 -8.83 6.44
C THR A 49 -1.77 -7.64 7.09
N GLU A 50 -1.27 -7.16 8.23
CA GLU A 50 -1.84 -6.00 8.91
C GLU A 50 -1.74 -4.74 8.03
N THR A 51 -0.61 -4.54 7.36
CA THR A 51 -0.39 -3.42 6.45
C THR A 51 -1.39 -3.42 5.29
N LYS A 52 -1.66 -4.59 4.69
CA LYS A 52 -2.69 -4.75 3.64
C LYS A 52 -4.06 -4.30 4.13
N VAL A 53 -4.46 -4.74 5.33
CA VAL A 53 -5.75 -4.36 5.93
C VAL A 53 -5.83 -2.86 6.17
N ARG A 54 -4.76 -2.25 6.70
CA ARG A 54 -4.69 -0.80 6.97
C ARG A 54 -4.76 0.01 5.68
N ILE A 55 -4.07 -0.40 4.62
CA ILE A 55 -4.14 0.26 3.30
C ILE A 55 -5.58 0.30 2.79
N VAL A 56 -6.30 -0.81 2.81
CA VAL A 56 -7.72 -0.85 2.41
C VAL A 56 -8.58 0.07 3.28
N GLY A 57 -8.28 0.17 4.58
CA GLY A 57 -8.96 1.10 5.48
C GLY A 57 -8.72 2.57 5.12
N TRP A 58 -7.49 2.92 4.76
CA TRP A 58 -7.12 4.27 4.34
C TRP A 58 -7.68 4.62 2.96
N GLU A 59 -7.68 3.69 2.00
CA GLU A 59 -8.35 3.86 0.70
C GLU A 59 -9.83 4.24 0.87
N LYS A 60 -10.56 3.51 1.71
CA LYS A 60 -11.97 3.82 2.03
C LYS A 60 -12.11 5.20 2.68
N THR A 61 -11.14 5.60 3.49
CA THR A 61 -11.15 6.90 4.17
C THR A 61 -10.92 8.05 3.17
N LEU A 62 -9.98 7.89 2.23
CA LEU A 62 -9.76 8.85 1.15
C LEU A 62 -10.96 8.94 0.22
N GLN A 63 -11.57 7.81 -0.14
CA GLN A 63 -12.75 7.76 -1.00
C GLN A 63 -13.93 8.54 -0.40
N ARG A 64 -14.16 8.43 0.91
CA ARG A 64 -15.19 9.23 1.62
C ARG A 64 -14.92 10.73 1.59
N ARG A 65 -13.67 11.13 1.36
CA ARG A 65 -13.24 12.52 1.21
C ARG A 65 -13.12 12.95 -0.25
N GLY A 66 -13.59 12.14 -1.20
CA GLY A 66 -13.57 12.45 -2.63
C GLY A 66 -12.23 12.24 -3.32
N VAL A 67 -11.26 11.59 -2.66
CA VAL A 67 -9.94 11.29 -3.23
C VAL A 67 -9.84 9.81 -3.55
N THR A 68 -9.47 9.49 -4.80
CA THR A 68 -9.25 8.10 -5.24
C THR A 68 -7.77 7.76 -5.20
N VAL A 69 -7.43 6.57 -4.68
CA VAL A 69 -6.06 6.05 -4.78
C VAL A 69 -5.82 5.58 -6.21
N PRO A 70 -4.75 6.03 -6.89
CA PRO A 70 -4.39 5.56 -8.22
C PRO A 70 -4.27 4.04 -8.24
N SER A 71 -4.92 3.38 -9.21
CA SER A 71 -4.59 1.98 -9.49
C SER A 71 -3.23 1.94 -10.18
N PRO A 72 -2.36 0.95 -9.87
CA PRO A 72 -1.16 0.75 -10.65
C PRO A 72 -1.54 0.66 -12.13
N LYS A 73 -0.82 1.41 -12.98
CA LYS A 73 -0.89 1.16 -14.41
C LYS A 73 -0.42 -0.28 -14.63
N PRO A 74 -1.12 -1.09 -15.45
CA PRO A 74 -0.54 -2.35 -15.90
C PRO A 74 0.82 -2.00 -16.51
N GLU A 75 1.87 -2.69 -16.09
CA GLU A 75 3.13 -2.64 -16.82
C GLU A 75 2.82 -3.12 -18.24
N GLU A 76 3.08 -2.28 -19.24
CA GLU A 76 3.14 -2.74 -20.62
C GLU A 76 4.31 -3.73 -20.66
N GLU A 77 4.02 -5.01 -20.92
CA GLU A 77 5.05 -6.03 -21.15
C GLU A 77 5.95 -5.55 -22.32
N GLU A 78 7.21 -5.21 -22.02
CA GLU A 78 8.28 -5.03 -23.02
C GLU A 78 8.88 -6.37 -23.44
#